data_AF-A0A7C2ELV0-F1
#
_entry.id   AF-A0A7C2ELV0-F1
#
_cell.length_a   1.000
_cell.length_b   1.000
_cell.length_c   1.000
_cell.angle_alpha   90.00
_cell.angle_beta   90.00
_cell.angle_gamma   90.00
#
_symmetry.space_group_name_H-M   'P 1'
#
loop_
_entity.id
_entity.type
_entity.pdbx_description
1 polymer ?
#
loop_
_entity_poly.entity_id
_entity_poly.type
_entity_poly.pdbx_seq_one_letter_code
_entity_poly.pdbx_strand_id
1 'polypeptide(L)'
;MRRVAIYLLLVCVAAMAVLPILWALSTALKTKGEVVTYPPRWIPQPPTLRSFAVVLRETSMPRYFANSLLVGLCTVIVAVAIAAHAGYAFARFGFPGREVLAFGILATA
;
A
#
# COMPACT_ATOMS: atom_id res chain seq x y z
N MET A 1 -32.52 14.07 1.92
CA MET A 1 -32.25 13.00 2.91
C MET A 1 -31.38 11.86 2.37
N ARG A 2 -31.67 11.25 1.20
CA ARG A 2 -30.83 10.18 0.60
C ARG A 2 -29.33 10.52 0.46
N ARG A 3 -28.98 11.73 0.01
CA ARG A 3 -27.57 12.16 -0.11
C ARG A 3 -26.88 12.24 1.26
N VAL A 4 -27.57 12.75 2.28
CA VAL A 4 -27.05 12.85 3.66
C VAL A 4 -26.76 11.45 4.22
N ALA A 5 -27.66 10.49 4.01
CA ALA A 5 -27.45 9.10 4.41
C ALA A 5 -26.24 8.46 3.72
N ILE A 6 -26.05 8.72 2.41
CA ILE A 6 -24.88 8.23 1.66
C ILE A 6 -23.58 8.84 2.19
N TYR A 7 -23.56 10.15 2.46
CA TYR A 7 -22.37 10.81 3.03
C TYR A 7 -22.05 10.30 4.44
N LEU A 8 -23.05 10.08 5.29
CA LEU A 8 -22.84 9.49 6.62
C LEU A 8 -22.27 8.08 6.54
N LEU A 9 -22.78 7.25 5.61
CA LEU A 9 -22.24 5.92 5.37
C LEU A 9 -20.78 5.97 4.89
N LEU A 10 -20.48 6.84 3.92
CA LEU A 10 -19.11 7.03 3.41
C LEU A 10 -18.15 7.48 4.52
N VAL A 11 -18.56 8.42 5.38
CA VAL A 11 -17.76 8.88 6.52
C VAL A 11 -17.53 7.75 7.51
N CYS A 12 -18.55 6.93 7.79
CA CYS A 12 -18.40 5.78 8.69
C CYS A 12 -17.40 4.75 8.14
N VAL A 13 -17.53 4.38 6.87
CA VAL A 13 -16.61 3.45 6.20
C VAL A 13 -15.18 4.02 6.15
N ALA A 14 -15.04 5.31 5.84
CA ALA A 14 -13.74 5.98 5.87
C ALA A 14 -13.13 5.99 7.28
N ALA A 15 -13.92 6.29 8.31
CA ALA A 15 -13.45 6.25 9.69
C ALA A 15 -12.97 4.86 10.09
N MET A 16 -13.72 3.81 9.73
CA MET A 16 -13.30 2.42 9.98
C MET A 16 -11.97 2.06 9.28
N ALA A 17 -11.74 2.58 8.07
CA ALA A 17 -10.48 2.38 7.35
C ALA A 17 -9.30 3.19 7.94
N VAL A 18 -9.57 4.39 8.45
CA VAL A 18 -8.53 5.31 8.98
C VAL A 18 -8.13 4.95 10.42
N LEU A 19 -9.05 4.46 11.25
CA LEU A 19 -8.78 4.06 12.62
C LEU A 19 -7.56 3.12 12.80
N PRO A 20 -7.42 2.00 12.07
CA PRO A 20 -6.25 1.13 12.21
C PRO A 20 -4.95 1.83 11.77
N ILE A 21 -5.00 2.73 10.79
CA ILE A 21 -3.83 3.50 10.33
C ILE A 21 -3.39 4.46 11.44
N LEU A 22 -4.33 5.17 12.08
CA LEU A 22 -4.04 6.07 13.19
C LEU A 22 -3.48 5.30 14.40
N TRP A 23 -4.03 4.11 14.68
CA TRP A 23 -3.50 3.25 15.74
C TRP A 23 -2.06 2.81 15.45
N ALA A 24 -1.79 2.37 14.22
CA ALA A 24 -0.46 1.94 13.81
C ALA A 24 0.55 3.10 13.94
N LEU A 25 0.16 4.31 13.53
CA LEU A 25 0.98 5.51 13.66
C LEU A 25 1.26 5.86 15.13
N SER A 26 0.23 5.83 15.98
CA SER A 26 0.39 6.03 17.42
C SER A 26 1.36 5.01 18.03
N THR A 27 1.22 3.74 17.65
CA THR A 27 2.08 2.66 18.15
C THR A 27 3.53 2.80 17.68
N ALA A 28 3.76 3.27 16.46
CA ALA A 28 5.10 3.53 15.92
C ALA A 28 5.85 4.63 16.70
N LEU A 29 5.12 5.57 17.32
CA LEU A 29 5.67 6.69 18.09
C LEU A 29 5.83 6.39 19.60
N LYS A 30 5.33 5.26 20.09
CA LYS A 30 5.46 4.82 21.49
C LYS A 30 6.87 4.28 21.77
N THR A 31 7.26 4.38 23.04
CA THR A 31 8.49 3.72 23.53
C THR A 31 8.28 2.20 23.70
N LYS A 32 9.36 1.40 23.65
CA LYS A 32 9.28 -0.07 23.78
C LYS A 32 8.55 -0.54 25.06
N GLY A 33 8.62 0.22 26.16
CA GLY A 33 7.91 -0.07 27.41
C GLY A 33 6.42 0.34 27.40
N GLU A 34 6.05 1.35 26.62
CA GLU A 34 4.65 1.81 26.48
C GLU A 34 3.80 0.93 25.55
N VAL A 35 4.44 0.13 24.69
CA VAL A 35 3.73 -0.80 23.79
C VAL A 35 3.16 -2.01 24.55
N VAL A 36 3.79 -2.41 25.66
CA VAL A 36 3.44 -3.63 26.42
C VAL A 36 2.67 -3.29 27.72
N THR A 37 2.46 -2.00 28.02
CA THR A 37 1.73 -1.59 29.23
C THR A 37 0.21 -1.64 29.02
N TYR A 38 -0.49 -2.10 30.06
CA TYR A 38 -1.96 -2.14 30.12
C TYR A 38 -2.45 -1.06 31.09
N PRO A 39 -3.40 -0.20 30.74
CA PRO A 39 -4.15 -0.13 29.47
C PRO A 39 -3.33 0.50 28.30
N PRO A 40 -3.54 0.04 27.04
CA PRO A 40 -2.85 0.59 25.88
C PRO A 40 -3.23 2.06 25.68
N ARG A 41 -2.25 2.96 25.74
CA ARG A 41 -2.46 4.40 25.57
C ARG A 41 -2.70 4.72 24.10
N TRP A 42 -3.77 5.45 23.77
CA TRP A 42 -4.03 5.86 22.38
C TRP A 42 -3.13 6.99 21.91
N ILE A 43 -2.64 7.82 22.84
CA ILE A 43 -1.75 8.96 22.57
C ILE A 43 -0.41 8.69 23.30
N PRO A 44 0.73 8.63 22.59
CA PRO A 44 2.04 8.39 23.19
C PRO A 44 2.47 9.57 24.07
N GLN A 45 3.03 9.30 25.26
CA GLN A 45 3.54 10.33 26.17
C GLN A 45 4.82 9.84 26.87
N PRO A 46 6.02 10.26 26.46
CA PRO A 46 6.35 11.21 25.40
C PRO A 46 6.37 10.57 23.99
N PRO A 47 6.00 11.30 22.92
CA PRO A 47 6.22 10.83 21.55
C PRO A 47 7.72 10.70 21.29
N THR A 48 8.18 9.55 20.77
CA THR A 48 9.60 9.32 20.50
C THR A 48 9.86 8.84 19.08
N LEU A 49 10.93 9.35 18.47
CA LEU A 49 11.44 8.90 17.17
C LEU A 49 12.53 7.83 17.30
N ARG A 50 12.79 7.36 18.53
CA ARG A 50 13.86 6.39 18.82
C ARG A 50 13.63 5.06 18.09
N SER A 51 12.38 4.60 18.00
CA SER A 51 12.02 3.39 17.26
C SER A 51 12.41 3.48 15.78
N PHE A 52 12.21 4.64 15.14
CA PHE A 52 12.65 4.88 13.76
C PHE A 52 14.16 4.89 13.63
N ALA A 53 14.87 5.57 14.54
CA ALA A 53 16.34 5.62 14.52
C ALA A 53 16.97 4.22 14.68
N VAL A 54 16.42 3.40 15.58
CA VAL A 54 16.84 2.00 15.78
C VAL A 54 16.60 1.17 14.52
N VAL A 55 15.41 1.25 13.92
CA VAL A 55 15.12 0.51 12.68
C VAL A 55 16.03 0.96 11.53
N LEU A 56 16.32 2.25 11.41
CA LEU A 56 17.15 2.79 10.33
C LEU A 56 18.65 2.52 10.52
N ARG A 57 19.16 2.47 11.76
CA ARG A 57 20.61 2.38 12.04
C ARG A 57 21.06 1.01 12.56
N GLU A 58 20.22 0.33 13.31
CA GLU A 58 20.56 -0.91 14.01
C GLU A 58 19.98 -2.16 13.32
N THR A 59 19.23 -2.00 12.23
CA THR A 59 18.66 -3.13 11.48
C THR A 59 18.94 -3.04 9.99
N SER A 60 18.86 -4.17 9.28
CA SER A 60 18.99 -4.26 7.82
C SER A 60 17.79 -3.70 7.05
N MET A 61 16.84 -3.04 7.72
CA MET A 61 15.62 -2.50 7.12
C MET A 61 15.86 -1.56 5.93
N PRO A 62 16.85 -0.63 5.95
CA PRO A 62 17.13 0.21 4.79
C PRO A 62 17.53 -0.59 3.55
N ARG A 63 18.27 -1.69 3.73
CA ARG A 63 18.68 -2.58 2.65
C ARG A 63 17.49 -3.36 2.09
N TYR A 64 16.60 -3.86 2.94
CA TYR A 64 15.37 -4.52 2.49
C TYR A 64 14.47 -3.56 1.71
N PHE A 65 14.29 -2.35 2.22
CA PHE A 65 13.54 -1.31 1.52
C PHE A 65 14.15 -0.98 0.15
N ALA A 66 15.47 -0.79 0.09
CA ALA A 66 16.17 -0.51 -1.17
C ALA A 66 16.05 -1.68 -2.18
N ASN A 67 16.17 -2.93 -1.71
CA ASN A 67 16.00 -4.10 -2.56
C ASN A 67 14.57 -4.18 -3.12
N SER A 68 13.55 -4.01 -2.28
CA SER A 68 12.15 -4.01 -2.72
C SER A 68 11.84 -2.87 -3.67
N LEU A 69 12.39 -1.69 -3.43
CA LEU A 69 12.25 -0.53 -4.32
C LEU A 69 12.90 -0.81 -5.68
N LEU A 70 14.12 -1.35 -5.70
CA LEU A 70 14.83 -1.68 -6.93
C LEU A 70 14.06 -2.75 -7.73
N VAL A 71 13.67 -3.84 -7.08
CA VAL A 71 12.91 -4.92 -7.71
C VAL A 71 11.58 -4.39 -8.24
N GLY A 72 10.83 -3.64 -7.41
CA GLY A 72 9.55 -3.05 -7.81
C GLY A 72 9.67 -2.12 -9.00
N LEU A 73 10.66 -1.22 -9.01
CA LEU A 73 10.91 -0.30 -10.14
C LEU A 73 11.28 -1.07 -11.41
N CYS A 74 12.19 -2.03 -11.32
CA CYS A 74 12.57 -2.87 -12.46
C CYS A 74 11.35 -3.62 -13.01
N THR A 75 10.53 -4.22 -12.14
CA THR A 75 9.31 -4.91 -12.54
C THR A 75 8.34 -3.97 -13.23
N VAL A 76 8.09 -2.77 -12.69
CA VAL A 76 7.20 -1.78 -13.31
C VAL A 76 7.71 -1.35 -14.68
N ILE A 77 9.00 -1.04 -14.82
CA ILE A 77 9.59 -0.62 -16.10
C ILE A 77 9.42 -1.71 -17.15
N VAL A 78 9.78 -2.95 -16.82
CA VAL A 78 9.68 -4.08 -17.75
C VAL A 78 8.22 -4.38 -18.08
N ALA A 79 7.34 -4.42 -17.07
CA ALA A 79 5.93 -4.71 -17.26
C ALA A 79 5.25 -3.65 -18.11
N VAL A 80 5.49 -2.36 -17.85
CA VAL A 80 4.92 -1.25 -18.64
C VAL A 80 5.48 -1.25 -20.05
N ALA A 81 6.78 -1.48 -20.24
CA ALA A 81 7.37 -1.58 -21.56
C ALA A 81 6.67 -2.68 -22.39
N ILE A 82 6.50 -3.87 -21.83
CA ILE A 82 5.82 -4.98 -22.52
C ILE A 82 4.32 -4.68 -22.72
N ALA A 83 3.63 -4.25 -21.66
CA ALA A 83 2.19 -4.01 -21.67
C ALA A 83 1.80 -2.88 -22.62
N ALA A 84 2.60 -1.82 -22.74
CA ALA A 84 2.34 -0.72 -23.67
C ALA A 84 2.44 -1.19 -25.14
N HIS A 85 3.46 -1.99 -25.49
CA HIS A 85 3.58 -2.55 -26.84
C HIS A 85 2.47 -3.56 -27.14
N ALA A 86 2.14 -4.44 -26.19
CA ALA A 86 1.04 -5.38 -26.32
C ALA A 86 -0.29 -4.64 -26.50
N GLY A 87 -0.59 -3.68 -25.63
CA GLY A 87 -1.79 -2.85 -25.70
C GLY A 87 -1.91 -2.10 -27.02
N TYR A 88 -0.82 -1.53 -27.52
CA TYR A 88 -0.79 -0.90 -28.85
C TYR A 88 -1.11 -1.90 -29.96
N ALA A 89 -0.55 -3.11 -29.89
CA ALA A 89 -0.81 -4.14 -30.88
C ALA A 89 -2.28 -4.57 -30.90
N PHE A 90 -2.90 -4.77 -29.72
CA PHE A 90 -4.33 -5.07 -29.59
C PHE A 90 -5.25 -3.93 -30.04
N ALA A 91 -4.81 -2.67 -29.90
CA ALA A 91 -5.60 -1.51 -30.28
C ALA A 91 -5.55 -1.22 -31.79
N ARG A 92 -4.40 -1.45 -32.44
CA ARG A 92 -4.18 -1.02 -33.83
C ARG A 92 -4.18 -2.14 -34.86
N PHE A 93 -3.81 -3.36 -34.50
CA PHE A 93 -3.72 -4.47 -35.46
C PHE A 93 -4.85 -5.49 -35.29
N GLY A 94 -5.36 -5.98 -36.43
CA GLY A 94 -6.24 -7.16 -36.47
C GLY A 94 -5.40 -8.40 -36.79
N PHE A 95 -5.06 -9.20 -35.77
CA PHE A 95 -4.30 -10.44 -35.93
C PHE A 95 -5.13 -11.66 -35.50
N PRO A 96 -4.90 -12.85 -36.11
CA PRO A 96 -5.62 -14.06 -35.75
C PRO A 96 -5.29 -14.49 -34.31
N GLY A 97 -6.32 -14.83 -33.51
CA GLY A 97 -6.18 -15.21 -32.09
C GLY A 97 -6.30 -14.07 -31.07
N ARG A 98 -6.56 -12.83 -31.52
CA ARG A 98 -6.72 -11.63 -30.67
C ARG A 98 -7.76 -11.79 -29.56
N GLU A 99 -8.92 -12.38 -29.84
CA GLU A 99 -10.00 -12.51 -28.83
C GLU A 99 -9.64 -13.49 -27.72
N VAL A 100 -8.96 -14.59 -28.04
CA VAL A 100 -8.50 -15.59 -27.05
C VAL A 100 -7.47 -14.98 -26.11
N LEU A 101 -6.51 -14.23 -26.67
CA LEU A 101 -5.49 -13.54 -25.86
C LEU A 101 -6.09 -12.40 -25.04
N ALA A 102 -7.03 -11.62 -25.58
CA ALA A 102 -7.72 -10.57 -24.85
C ALA A 102 -8.53 -11.13 -23.66
N PHE A 103 -9.24 -12.25 -23.87
CA PHE A 103 -9.94 -12.94 -22.81
C PHE A 103 -8.98 -13.49 -21.74
N GLY A 104 -7.86 -14.08 -22.16
CA GLY A 104 -6.82 -14.55 -21.24
C GLY A 104 -6.27 -13.45 -20.34
N ILE A 105 -5.98 -12.27 -20.90
CA ILE A 105 -5.52 -11.11 -20.13
C ILE A 105 -6.60 -10.66 -19.13
N LEU A 106 -7.86 -10.52 -19.56
CA LEU A 106 -8.96 -10.12 -18.69
C LEU A 106 -9.25 -11.12 -17.56
N ALA A 107 -9.06 -12.41 -17.79
CA ALA A 107 -9.24 -13.43 -16.77
C ALA A 107 -8.13 -13.42 -15.69
N THR A 108 -6.94 -12.91 -16.04
CA THR A 108 -5.79 -12.80 -15.12
C THR A 108 -5.66 -11.45 -14.42
N ALA A 109 -6.34 -10.42 -14.90
CA ALA A 109 -6.34 -9.07 -14.34
C ALA A 109 -7.31 -8.95 -13.16
#